data_AF-A0A973ULF0-F1
#
_entry.id   AF-A0A973ULF0-F1
#
_cell.length_a   1.000
_cell.length_b   1.000
_cell.length_c   1.000
_cell.angle_alpha   90.00
_cell.angle_beta   90.00
_cell.angle_gamma   90.00
#
_symmetry.space_group_name_H-M   'P 1'
#
loop_
_entity.id
_entity.type
_entity.pdbx_description
1 polymer ?
#
loop_
_entity_poly.entity_id
_entity_poly.type
_entity_poly.pdbx_seq_one_letter_code
_entity_poly.pdbx_strand_id
1 'polypeptide(L)'
;MIVDCAIYRDGRRTEGPPDFSDALDLCRLQDDAFVWIGLYEPTEKEFDKVTEEFGLHPLAVEDALKAHQRPKLEVYDDSLFMVLKPVGYE
;
A
#
# COMPACT_ATOMS: atom_id res chain seq x y z
N MET A 1 -12.48 -1.34 -0.56
CA MET A 1 -12.30 -2.39 0.45
C MET A 1 -10.85 -2.84 0.48
N ILE A 2 -10.34 -3.13 1.67
CA ILE A 2 -9.08 -3.87 1.83
C ILE A 2 -9.34 -5.32 1.40
N VAL A 3 -8.67 -5.78 0.34
CA VAL A 3 -8.85 -7.13 -0.23
C VAL A 3 -7.76 -8.11 0.17
N ASP A 4 -6.59 -7.61 0.57
CA ASP A 4 -5.50 -8.43 1.06
C ASP A 4 -4.64 -7.63 2.07
N CYS A 5 -4.13 -8.32 3.08
CA CYS A 5 -3.14 -7.78 4.01
C CYS A 5 -2.25 -8.94 4.46
N ALA A 6 -0.94 -8.80 4.28
CA ALA A 6 -0.01 -9.84 4.69
C ALA A 6 1.38 -9.29 5.02
N ILE A 7 2.06 -9.96 5.94
CA ILE A 7 3.47 -9.71 6.23
C ILE A 7 4.31 -10.59 5.30
N TYR A 8 5.37 -10.00 4.76
CA TYR A 8 6.39 -10.70 3.99
C TYR A 8 7.73 -10.61 4.69
N ARG A 9 8.43 -11.76 4.75
CA ARG A 9 9.80 -11.89 5.30
C ARG A 9 10.64 -12.71 4.35
N ASP A 10 11.81 -12.20 3.98
CA ASP A 10 12.68 -12.84 2.98
C ASP A 10 11.92 -13.28 1.71
N GLY A 11 10.99 -12.43 1.25
CA GLY A 11 10.15 -12.69 0.08
C GLY A 11 9.05 -13.76 0.27
N ARG A 12 8.84 -14.28 1.48
CA ARG A 12 7.78 -15.25 1.79
C ARG A 12 6.65 -14.60 2.59
N ARG A 13 5.42 -14.88 2.18
CA ARG A 13 4.22 -14.51 2.93
C ARG A 13 4.18 -15.29 4.25
N THR A 14 3.98 -14.59 5.36
CA THR A 14 3.81 -15.17 6.70
C THR A 14 2.42 -14.88 7.25
N GLU A 15 2.00 -15.64 8.25
CA GLU A 15 0.83 -15.27 9.04
C GLU A 15 1.12 -13.97 9.82
N GLY A 16 0.08 -13.19 10.04
CA GLY A 16 0.13 -11.93 10.75
C GLY A 16 -1.25 -11.57 11.30
N PRO A 17 -1.34 -10.49 12.10
CA PRO A 17 -2.62 -9.99 12.60
C PRO A 17 -3.61 -9.72 11.45
N PRO A 18 -4.91 -9.90 11.70
CA PRO A 18 -5.94 -9.61 10.70
C PRO A 18 -6.11 -8.10 10.46
N ASP A 19 -5.79 -7.27 11.46
CA ASP A 19 -5.76 -5.82 11.31
C ASP A 19 -4.39 -5.38 10.77
N PHE A 20 -4.41 -4.49 9.78
CA PHE A 20 -3.19 -4.07 9.11
C PHE A 20 -2.34 -3.09 9.93
N SER A 21 -2.95 -2.34 10.87
CA SER A 21 -2.21 -1.45 11.76
C SER A 21 -1.35 -2.29 12.71
N ASP A 22 -1.92 -3.37 13.28
CA ASP A 22 -1.16 -4.33 14.09
C ASP A 22 -0.03 -5.00 13.28
N ALA A 23 -0.30 -5.36 12.02
CA ALA A 23 0.72 -5.95 11.15
C ALA A 23 1.85 -4.97 10.83
N LEU A 24 1.53 -3.68 10.65
CA LEU A 24 2.49 -2.61 10.39
C LEU A 24 3.39 -2.38 11.60
N ASP A 25 2.80 -2.31 12.79
CA ASP A 25 3.56 -2.15 14.04
C ASP A 25 4.50 -3.33 14.29
N LEU A 26 4.08 -4.57 14.00
CA LEU A 26 4.96 -5.73 14.09
C LEU A 26 6.15 -5.68 13.12
N CYS A 27 5.95 -5.13 11.92
CA CYS A 27 7.03 -4.96 10.95
C CYS A 27 7.96 -3.81 11.34
N ARG A 28 7.47 -2.73 11.93
CA ARG A 28 8.31 -1.62 12.45
C ARG A 28 9.31 -2.07 13.51
N LEU A 29 9.03 -3.18 14.21
CA LEU A 29 9.92 -3.76 15.21
C LEU A 29 11.01 -4.69 14.62
N GLN A 30 10.97 -4.98 13.32
CA GLN A 30 11.76 -6.05 12.70
C GLN A 30 12.30 -5.62 11.33
N ASP A 31 13.61 -5.60 11.17
CA ASP A 31 14.26 -5.04 9.97
C ASP A 31 14.14 -5.95 8.72
N ASP A 32 13.63 -7.19 8.86
CA ASP A 32 13.53 -8.21 7.82
C ASP A 32 12.09 -8.42 7.28
N ALA A 33 11.17 -7.51 7.60
CA ALA A 33 9.75 -7.66 7.30
C ALA A 33 9.11 -6.42 6.67
N PHE A 34 8.11 -6.62 5.81
CA PHE A 34 7.22 -5.55 5.34
C PHE A 34 5.77 -6.02 5.25
N VAL A 35 4.83 -5.08 5.33
CA VAL A 35 3.40 -5.33 5.08
C VAL A 35 3.06 -5.02 3.63
N TRP A 36 2.33 -5.92 2.99
CA TRP A 36 1.70 -5.70 1.70
C TRP A 36 0.19 -5.58 1.89
N ILE A 37 -0.38 -4.45 1.46
CA ILE A 37 -1.83 -4.20 1.50
C ILE A 37 -2.37 -4.07 0.07
N GLY A 38 -3.45 -4.81 -0.20
CA GLY A 38 -4.24 -4.68 -1.41
C GLY A 38 -5.52 -3.86 -1.15
N LEU A 39 -5.69 -2.77 -1.90
CA LEU A 39 -6.91 -1.97 -1.90
C LEU A 39 -7.64 -2.14 -3.24
N TYR A 40 -8.92 -2.49 -3.19
CA TYR A 40 -9.78 -2.53 -4.36
C TYR A 40 -11.04 -1.72 -4.09
N GLU A 41 -11.26 -0.68 -4.89
CA GLU A 41 -12.37 0.28 -4.69
C GLU A 41 -12.54 0.67 -3.20
N PRO A 42 -11.47 1.19 -2.54
CA PRO A 42 -11.54 1.66 -1.15
C PRO A 42 -12.57 2.76 -0.98
N THR A 43 -13.31 2.69 0.13
CA THR A 43 -14.03 3.86 0.61
C THR A 43 -13.02 4.94 1.02
N GLU A 44 -13.43 6.21 0.98
CA GLU A 44 -12.60 7.34 1.41
C GLU A 44 -12.02 7.11 2.82
N LYS A 45 -12.85 6.63 3.76
CA LYS A 45 -12.42 6.31 5.13
C LYS A 45 -11.36 5.21 5.22
N GLU A 46 -11.46 4.16 4.40
CA GLU A 46 -10.45 3.10 4.37
C GLU A 46 -9.13 3.63 3.81
N PHE A 47 -9.20 4.45 2.76
CA PHE A 47 -8.03 5.06 2.14
C PHE A 47 -7.34 6.06 3.05
N ASP A 48 -8.11 6.88 3.78
CA ASP A 48 -7.61 7.83 4.78
C ASP A 48 -6.88 7.10 5.91
N LYS A 49 -7.46 6.00 6.43
CA LYS A 49 -6.80 5.19 7.47
C LYS A 49 -5.44 4.67 6.98
N VAL A 50 -5.37 4.14 5.75
CA VAL A 50 -4.10 3.66 5.18
C VAL A 50 -3.11 4.81 4.99
N THR A 51 -3.57 5.96 4.52
CA THR A 51 -2.74 7.15 4.33
C THR A 51 -2.08 7.59 5.64
N GLU A 52 -2.86 7.68 6.71
CA GLU A 52 -2.39 8.10 8.04
C GLU A 52 -1.39 7.09 8.62
N GLU A 53 -1.75 5.80 8.62
CA GLU A 53 -0.95 4.74 9.25
C GLU A 53 0.40 4.52 8.53
N PHE A 54 0.42 4.59 7.19
CA PHE A 54 1.62 4.41 6.39
C PHE A 54 2.41 5.70 6.16
N GLY A 55 1.91 6.86 6.61
CA GLY A 55 2.56 8.15 6.42
C GLY A 55 2.68 8.54 4.94
N LEU A 56 1.71 8.18 4.10
CA LEU A 56 1.79 8.43 2.66
C LEU A 56 1.77 9.94 2.36
N HIS A 57 2.61 10.38 1.42
CA HIS A 57 2.65 11.77 1.03
C HIS A 57 1.28 12.22 0.45
N PRO A 58 0.72 13.37 0.85
CA PRO A 58 -0.63 13.80 0.42
C PRO A 58 -0.81 13.89 -1.10
N LEU A 59 0.24 14.28 -1.84
CA LEU A 59 0.21 14.30 -3.31
C LEU A 59 0.14 12.91 -3.93
N ALA A 60 0.78 11.90 -3.31
CA ALA A 60 0.70 10.51 -3.78
C ALA A 60 -0.72 9.96 -3.62
N VAL A 61 -1.39 10.32 -2.52
CA VAL A 61 -2.78 9.99 -2.24
C VAL A 61 -3.72 10.62 -3.27
N GLU A 62 -3.56 11.92 -3.51
CA GLU A 62 -4.33 12.65 -4.52
C GLU A 62 -4.18 12.01 -5.90
N ASP A 63 -2.95 11.62 -6.28
CA ASP A 63 -2.69 10.98 -7.57
C ASP A 63 -3.21 9.54 -7.66
N ALA A 64 -3.25 8.80 -6.54
CA ALA A 64 -3.86 7.48 -6.48
C ALA A 64 -5.40 7.53 -6.66
N LEU A 65 -6.05 8.58 -6.13
CA LEU A 65 -7.49 8.81 -6.28
C LEU A 65 -7.88 9.35 -7.67
N LYS A 66 -6.93 9.96 -8.39
CA LYS A 66 -7.15 10.45 -9.76
C LYS A 66 -7.05 9.32 -10.78
N ALA A 67 -8.17 8.98 -11.39
CA ALA A 67 -8.20 8.06 -12.53
C ALA A 67 -7.38 8.58 -13.74
N HIS A 68 -6.95 7.65 -14.61
CA HIS A 68 -6.33 7.93 -15.92
C HIS A 68 -4.95 8.62 -15.94
N GLN A 69 -4.21 8.61 -14.83
CA GLN A 69 -2.79 8.97 -14.86
C GLN A 69 -2.02 8.11 -15.89
N ARG A 70 -1.06 8.74 -16.59
CA ARG A 70 -0.09 8.03 -17.43
C ARG A 70 0.85 7.22 -16.55
N PRO A 71 1.39 6.06 -17.01
CA PRO A 71 2.41 5.34 -16.27
C PRO A 71 3.56 6.26 -15.89
N LYS A 72 3.94 6.22 -14.60
CA LYS A 72 4.97 7.08 -14.03
C LYS A 72 5.56 6.46 -12.76
N LEU A 73 6.75 6.90 -12.40
CA LEU A 73 7.40 6.65 -11.13
C LEU A 73 7.81 8.00 -10.55
N GLU A 74 7.37 8.29 -9.34
CA GLU A 74 7.67 9.52 -8.61
C GLU A 74 8.24 9.17 -7.24
N VAL A 75 9.16 10.02 -6.78
CA VAL A 75 9.80 9.91 -5.46
C VAL A 75 9.22 11.03 -4.60
N TYR A 76 8.64 10.67 -3.45
CA TYR A 76 8.15 11.61 -2.46
C TYR A 76 8.86 11.33 -1.15
N ASP A 77 9.71 12.25 -0.68
CA ASP A 77 10.43 12.14 0.60
C ASP A 77 10.96 10.71 0.89
N ASP A 78 10.22 9.92 1.68
CA ASP A 78 10.50 8.56 2.15
C ASP A 78 9.73 7.44 1.41
N SER A 79 8.98 7.76 0.36
CA SER A 79 8.11 6.85 -0.38
C SER A 79 8.28 6.93 -1.90
N LEU A 80 7.93 5.84 -2.58
CA LEU A 80 7.87 5.75 -4.03
C LEU A 80 6.41 5.56 -4.46
N PHE A 81 5.97 6.37 -5.43
CA PHE A 81 4.67 6.23 -6.05
C PHE A 81 4.80 5.77 -7.50
N MET A 82 4.05 4.74 -7.87
CA MET A 82 4.09 4.18 -9.21
C MET A 82 2.68 3.98 -9.77
N VAL A 83 2.48 4.43 -11.01
CA VAL A 83 1.30 4.10 -11.80
C VAL A 83 1.68 3.07 -12.86
N LEU A 84 1.05 1.90 -12.79
CA LEU A 84 1.21 0.82 -13.77
C LEU A 84 -0.05 0.68 -14.62
N LYS A 85 0.15 0.32 -15.90
CA LYS A 85 -0.92 -0.07 -16.82
C LYS A 85 -0.66 -1.51 -17.24
N PRO A 86 -1.28 -2.51 -16.60
CA PRO A 86 -1.12 -3.90 -17.01
C PRO A 86 -1.75 -4.12 -18.38
N VAL A 87 -1.12 -4.98 -19.20
CA VAL A 87 -1.70 -5.46 -20.45
C VAL A 87 -2.59 -6.65 -20.13
N GLY A 88 -3.87 -6.55 -20.48
CA GLY A 88 -4.77 -7.70 -20.53
C GLY A 88 -4.61 -8.39 -21.87
N TYR A 89 -4.33 -9.69 -21.87
CA TYR A 89 -4.50 -10.54 -23.04
C TYR A 89 -5.85 -11.24 -22.87
N GLU A 90 -6.79 -10.93 -23.76
CA GLU A 90 -8.02 -11.71 -23.94
C GLU A 90 -7.77 -12.89 -24.87
#